data_AF-A0A8J2KBH3-F1
#
_entry.id   AF-A0A8J2KBH3-F1
#
_cell.length_a   1.000
_cell.length_b   1.000
_cell.length_c   1.000
_cell.angle_alpha   90.00
_cell.angle_beta   90.00
_cell.angle_gamma   90.00
#
_symmetry.space_group_name_H-M   'P 1'
#
loop_
_entity.id
_entity.type
_entity.pdbx_description
1 polymer ?
#
loop_
_entity_poly.entity_id
_entity_poly.type
_entity_poly.pdbx_seq_one_letter_code
_entity_poly.pdbx_strand_id
1 'polypeptide(L)'
;ATNWDKENSPVVIIPMGRWDFRKAVADGNQDECVRYMCQIWERLLQQMKGKTTGEGVPTTQFTFIVDVDELGLKTVGSFAVLEFFKTAVGQFESNYPEVLSKCFVINASR
;
A
#
# COMPACT_ATOMS: atom_id res chain seq x y z
N ALA A 1 6.80 7.96 -10.46
CA ALA A 1 6.86 9.32 -9.90
C ALA A 1 5.73 9.45 -8.89
N THR A 2 6.06 9.70 -7.62
CA THR A 2 5.06 9.96 -6.57
C THR A 2 4.64 11.43 -6.73
N ASN A 3 3.41 11.67 -7.17
CA ASN A 3 2.85 13.03 -7.26
C ASN A 3 2.20 13.39 -5.92
N TRP A 4 2.04 14.69 -5.66
CA TRP A 4 1.46 15.20 -4.42
C TRP A 4 -0.04 15.44 -4.59
N ASP A 5 -0.81 15.26 -3.53
CA ASP A 5 -2.21 15.67 -3.50
C ASP A 5 -2.37 17.17 -3.18
N LYS A 6 -3.64 17.62 -3.10
CA LYS A 6 -3.98 19.01 -2.81
C LYS A 6 -3.59 19.46 -1.39
N GLU A 7 -3.33 18.52 -0.50
CA GLU A 7 -2.90 18.73 0.89
C GLU A 7 -1.39 18.54 1.02
N ASN A 8 -0.66 18.52 -0.10
CA ASN A 8 0.78 18.34 -0.15
C ASN A 8 1.29 17.00 0.38
N SER A 9 0.43 16.00 0.54
CA SER A 9 0.79 14.64 0.94
C SER A 9 1.19 13.80 -0.27
N PRO A 10 2.17 12.89 -0.17
CA PRO A 10 2.57 12.06 -1.29
C PRO A 10 1.49 11.03 -1.61
N VAL A 11 1.29 10.78 -2.90
CA VAL A 11 0.30 9.82 -3.41
C VAL A 11 1.01 8.61 -4.01
N VAL A 12 0.68 7.41 -3.51
CA VAL A 12 1.15 6.14 -4.08
C VAL A 12 0.00 5.38 -4.75
N ILE A 13 0.29 4.83 -5.92
CA ILE A 13 -0.63 3.98 -6.66
C ILE A 13 -0.18 2.52 -6.50
N ILE A 14 -1.10 1.68 -6.03
CA ILE A 14 -0.91 0.26 -5.81
C ILE A 14 -1.79 -0.48 -6.81
N PRO A 15 -1.23 -1.00 -7.93
CA PRO A 15 -1.99 -1.75 -8.93
C PRO A 15 -2.27 -3.18 -8.45
N MET A 16 -3.04 -3.29 -7.37
CA MET A 16 -3.28 -4.51 -6.62
C MET A 16 -3.91 -5.61 -7.47
N GLY A 17 -4.83 -5.28 -8.37
CA GLY A 17 -5.50 -6.29 -9.18
C GLY A 17 -4.60 -6.99 -10.21
N ARG A 18 -3.43 -6.40 -10.54
CA ARG A 18 -2.40 -7.01 -11.40
C ARG A 18 -1.40 -7.89 -10.64
N TRP A 19 -1.48 -7.94 -9.31
CA TRP A 19 -0.55 -8.74 -8.50
C TRP A 19 -1.08 -10.16 -8.33
N ASP A 20 -0.21 -11.15 -8.56
CA ASP A 20 -0.55 -12.56 -8.36
C ASP A 20 -0.25 -13.00 -6.92
N PHE A 21 -1.11 -12.58 -5.99
CA PHE A 21 -1.00 -12.96 -4.58
C PHE A 21 -1.14 -14.47 -4.35
N ARG A 22 -1.91 -15.15 -5.20
CA ARG A 22 -2.07 -16.60 -5.10
C ARG A 22 -0.73 -17.28 -5.38
N LYS A 23 -0.05 -16.88 -6.45
CA LYS A 23 1.29 -17.39 -6.76
C LYS A 23 2.27 -17.07 -5.64
N ALA A 24 2.28 -15.84 -5.13
CA ALA A 24 3.15 -15.47 -4.02
C ALA A 24 2.94 -16.35 -2.79
N VAL A 25 1.67 -16.61 -2.42
CA VAL A 25 1.33 -17.50 -1.30
C VAL A 25 1.69 -18.96 -1.58
N ALA A 26 1.42 -19.45 -2.79
CA ALA A 26 1.72 -20.83 -3.19
C ALA A 26 3.23 -21.11 -3.25
N ASP A 27 4.01 -20.12 -3.68
CA ASP A 27 5.46 -20.20 -3.80
C ASP A 27 6.18 -19.93 -2.45
N GLY A 28 5.44 -19.61 -1.38
CA GLY A 28 6.01 -19.36 -0.04
C GLY A 28 6.65 -17.97 0.12
N ASN A 29 6.31 -17.02 -0.75
CA ASN A 29 6.92 -15.68 -0.82
C ASN A 29 6.13 -14.60 -0.04
N GLN A 30 5.26 -14.99 0.88
CA GLN A 30 4.43 -14.05 1.65
C GLN A 30 5.27 -13.02 2.39
N ASP A 31 6.33 -13.46 3.07
CA ASP A 31 7.22 -12.58 3.83
C ASP A 31 7.95 -11.59 2.92
N GLU A 32 8.32 -12.01 1.72
CA GLU A 32 8.96 -11.15 0.74
C GLU A 32 7.99 -10.10 0.20
N CYS A 33 6.73 -10.46 -0.05
CA CYS A 33 5.68 -9.50 -0.37
C CYS A 33 5.46 -8.49 0.75
N VAL A 34 5.42 -8.92 2.01
CA VAL A 34 5.30 -8.00 3.16
C VAL A 34 6.50 -7.06 3.24
N ARG A 35 7.73 -7.57 3.10
CA ARG A 35 8.94 -6.74 3.07
C ARG A 35 8.94 -5.74 1.92
N TYR A 36 8.46 -6.14 0.74
CA TYR A 36 8.32 -5.26 -0.40
C TYR A 36 7.33 -4.12 -0.12
N MET A 37 6.17 -4.42 0.50
CA MET A 37 5.23 -3.39 0.95
C MET A 37 5.86 -2.46 1.99
N CYS A 38 6.56 -2.99 3.00
CA CYS A 38 7.31 -2.18 3.96
C CYS A 38 8.33 -1.26 3.29
N GLN A 39 9.04 -1.76 2.28
CA GLN A 39 9.98 -0.93 1.52
C GLN A 39 9.30 0.26 0.83
N ILE A 40 8.08 0.07 0.32
CA ILE A 40 7.28 1.17 -0.25
C ILE A 40 6.97 2.20 0.84
N TRP A 41 6.54 1.77 2.03
CA TRP A 41 6.23 2.65 3.16
C TRP A 41 7.45 3.46 3.62
N GLU A 42 8.59 2.80 3.80
CA GLU A 42 9.85 3.46 4.17
C GLU A 42 10.27 4.52 3.15
N ARG A 43 10.09 4.26 1.84
CA ARG A 43 10.37 5.26 0.80
C ARG A 43 9.43 6.46 0.90
N LEU A 44 8.15 6.26 1.22
CA LEU A 44 7.20 7.36 1.43
C LEU A 44 7.58 8.18 2.67
N LEU A 45 7.94 7.53 3.78
CA LEU A 45 8.42 8.22 4.99
C LEU A 45 9.65 9.09 4.70
N GLN A 46 10.61 8.56 3.93
CA GLN A 46 11.79 9.32 3.51
C GLN A 46 11.44 10.53 2.65
N GLN A 47 10.50 10.39 1.71
CA GLN A 47 10.01 11.51 0.89
C GLN A 47 9.34 12.59 1.73
N MET A 48 8.48 12.19 2.67
CA MET A 48 7.81 13.11 3.60
C MET A 48 8.80 13.88 4.49
N LYS A 49 9.83 13.18 5.00
CA LYS A 49 10.90 13.81 5.78
C LYS A 49 11.71 14.82 4.95
N GLY A 50 12.04 14.46 3.71
CA GLY A 50 12.74 15.34 2.77
C GLY A 50 11.96 16.62 2.48
N LYS A 51 10.66 16.50 2.18
CA LYS A 51 9.79 17.66 1.91
C LYS A 51 9.60 18.55 3.13
N THR A 52 9.35 17.97 4.30
CA THR A 52 9.23 18.70 5.58
C THR A 52 10.46 19.58 5.85
N THR A 53 11.65 19.06 5.57
CA THR A 53 12.90 19.79 5.77
C THR A 53 13.06 20.98 4.81
N GLY A 54 12.55 20.85 3.57
CA GLY A 54 12.66 21.89 2.54
C GLY A 54 11.61 22.99 2.65
N GLU A 55 10.38 22.67 3.03
CA GLU A 55 9.24 23.60 3.02
C GLU A 55 8.87 24.13 4.42
N GLY A 56 9.40 23.53 5.49
CA GLY A 56 9.13 23.93 6.88
C GLY A 56 7.73 23.56 7.39
N VAL A 57 6.87 22.99 6.54
CA VAL A 57 5.55 22.45 6.90
C VAL A 57 5.67 20.92 7.08
N PRO A 58 5.31 20.37 8.25
CA PRO A 58 5.33 18.92 8.46
C PRO A 58 4.40 18.18 7.50
N THR A 59 4.97 17.35 6.64
CA THR A 59 4.23 16.33 5.89
C THR A 59 4.39 15.02 6.65
N THR A 60 3.31 14.50 7.23
CA THR A 60 3.35 13.31 8.10
C THR A 60 2.49 12.16 7.59
N GLN A 61 1.65 12.41 6.58
CA GLN A 61 0.72 11.43 6.05
C GLN A 61 0.84 11.30 4.54
N PHE A 62 0.38 10.16 4.00
CA PHE A 62 0.30 9.89 2.57
C PHE A 62 -1.09 9.40 2.15
N THR A 63 -1.34 9.43 0.85
CA THR A 63 -2.59 8.98 0.22
C THR A 63 -2.35 7.72 -0.62
N PHE A 64 -3.21 6.72 -0.45
CA PHE A 64 -3.24 5.50 -1.27
C PHE A 64 -4.27 5.59 -2.38
N ILE A 65 -3.89 5.12 -3.55
CA ILE A 65 -4.81 4.74 -4.63
C ILE A 65 -4.60 3.25 -4.89
N VAL A 66 -5.55 2.44 -4.47
CA VAL A 66 -5.56 1.00 -4.69
C VAL A 66 -6.38 0.74 -5.95
N ASP A 67 -5.68 0.44 -7.03
CA ASP A 67 -6.29 0.03 -8.29
C ASP A 67 -6.54 -1.48 -8.26
N VAL A 68 -7.83 -1.83 -8.19
CA VAL A 68 -8.28 -3.22 -8.12
C VAL A 68 -8.85 -3.71 -9.45
N ASP A 69 -8.54 -3.01 -10.56
CA ASP A 69 -8.83 -3.53 -11.89
C ASP A 69 -8.15 -4.89 -12.07
N GLU A 70 -8.86 -5.85 -12.65
CA GLU A 70 -8.43 -7.26 -12.79
C GLU A 70 -8.35 -8.07 -11.48
N LEU A 71 -8.74 -7.51 -10.32
CA LEU A 71 -8.83 -8.26 -9.07
C LEU A 71 -9.99 -9.27 -9.12
N GLY A 72 -9.73 -10.46 -9.67
CA GLY A 72 -10.73 -11.50 -9.83
C GLY A 72 -11.06 -12.26 -8.54
N LEU A 73 -12.29 -12.80 -8.46
CA LEU A 73 -12.75 -13.72 -7.40
C LEU A 73 -11.79 -14.91 -7.16
N LYS A 74 -11.04 -15.32 -8.17
CA LYS A 74 -10.02 -16.37 -8.03
C LYS A 74 -8.90 -15.93 -7.08
N THR A 75 -8.48 -14.68 -7.12
CA THR A 75 -7.38 -14.15 -6.29
C THR A 75 -7.85 -13.97 -4.84
N VAL A 76 -9.00 -13.34 -4.62
CA VAL A 76 -9.55 -13.06 -3.27
C VAL A 76 -10.32 -14.23 -2.63
N GLY A 77 -10.77 -15.21 -3.42
CA GLY A 77 -11.51 -16.38 -2.91
C GLY A 77 -10.65 -17.45 -2.24
N SER A 78 -9.32 -17.28 -2.23
CA SER A 78 -8.41 -18.17 -1.50
C SER A 78 -8.30 -17.73 -0.04
N PHE A 79 -8.66 -18.62 0.89
CA PHE A 79 -8.52 -18.36 2.33
C PHE A 79 -7.07 -17.98 2.72
N ALA A 80 -6.07 -18.61 2.09
CA ALA A 80 -4.68 -18.31 2.35
C ALA A 80 -4.27 -16.89 1.89
N VAL A 81 -4.88 -16.38 0.81
CA VAL A 81 -4.67 -15.01 0.35
C VAL A 81 -5.34 -14.01 1.29
N LEU A 82 -6.54 -14.33 1.81
CA LEU A 82 -7.21 -13.51 2.82
C LEU A 82 -6.40 -13.40 4.12
N GLU A 83 -5.86 -14.52 4.61
CA GLU A 83 -4.98 -14.52 5.79
C GLU A 83 -3.71 -13.70 5.55
N PHE A 84 -3.11 -13.81 4.36
CA PHE A 84 -1.97 -12.97 3.97
C PHE A 84 -2.31 -11.48 4.03
N PHE A 85 -3.44 -11.05 3.47
CA PHE A 85 -3.86 -9.64 3.53
C PHE A 85 -4.09 -9.17 4.96
N LYS A 86 -4.72 -10.00 5.79
CA LYS A 86 -4.94 -9.70 7.20
C LYS A 86 -3.62 -9.49 7.95
N THR A 87 -2.63 -10.35 7.72
CA THR A 87 -1.28 -10.18 8.27
C THR A 87 -0.62 -8.91 7.75
N ALA A 88 -0.70 -8.63 6.45
CA ALA A 88 -0.11 -7.44 5.85
C ALA A 88 -0.70 -6.14 6.42
N VAL A 89 -2.02 -6.08 6.58
CA VAL A 89 -2.71 -4.94 7.20
C VAL A 89 -2.30 -4.79 8.67
N GLY A 90 -2.27 -5.88 9.44
CA GLY A 90 -1.82 -5.84 10.83
C GLY A 90 -0.36 -5.36 10.99
N GLN A 91 0.53 -5.77 10.09
CA GLN A 91 1.92 -5.28 10.05
C GLN A 91 1.98 -3.79 9.68
N PHE A 92 1.12 -3.34 8.78
CA PHE A 92 1.04 -1.93 8.44
C PHE A 92 0.57 -1.08 9.62
N GLU A 93 -0.55 -1.43 10.25
CA GLU A 93 -1.14 -0.66 11.35
C GLU A 93 -0.24 -0.62 12.60
N SER A 94 0.44 -1.72 12.90
CA SER A 94 1.31 -1.81 14.09
C SER A 94 2.64 -1.05 13.95
N ASN A 95 3.23 -1.02 12.75
CA ASN A 95 4.53 -0.40 12.51
C ASN A 95 4.43 1.04 11.99
N TYR A 96 3.33 1.38 11.34
CA TYR A 96 3.10 2.69 10.72
C TYR A 96 1.77 3.30 11.18
N PRO A 97 1.61 3.61 12.48
CA PRO A 97 0.40 4.24 12.98
C PRO A 97 0.24 5.66 12.44
N GLU A 98 -0.99 6.06 12.14
CA GLU A 98 -1.41 7.44 11.81
C GLU A 98 -0.79 8.07 10.54
N VAL A 99 -0.05 7.30 9.72
CA VAL A 99 0.58 7.80 8.48
C VAL A 99 -0.33 7.77 7.24
N LEU A 100 -1.43 7.00 7.29
CA LEU A 100 -2.39 6.94 6.18
C LEU A 100 -3.43 8.05 6.33
N SER A 101 -3.47 9.01 5.39
CA SER A 101 -4.50 10.04 5.35
C SER A 101 -5.79 9.53 4.71
N LYS A 102 -5.67 9.02 3.48
CA LYS A 102 -6.80 8.60 2.63
C LYS A 102 -6.44 7.34 1.86
N CYS A 103 -7.42 6.47 1.68
CA CYS A 103 -7.31 5.31 0.81
C CYS A 103 -8.47 5.33 -0.20
N PHE A 104 -8.12 5.44 -1.49
CA PHE A 104 -9.06 5.38 -2.59
C PHE A 104 -8.97 4.01 -3.27
N VAL A 105 -10.06 3.25 -3.25
CA VAL A 105 -10.17 2.02 -4.04
C VAL A 105 -10.85 2.36 -5.36
N ILE A 106 -10.18 2.10 -6.48
CA ILE A 106 -10.69 2.40 -7.83
C ILE A 106 -10.83 1.12 -8.66
N ASN A 107 -11.70 1.15 -9.66
CA ASN A 107 -11.97 0.03 -10.56
C ASN A 107 -12.48 -1.24 -9.87
N ALA A 108 -13.15 -1.10 -8.72
CA ALA A 108 -13.81 -2.22 -8.06
C ALA A 108 -14.94 -2.79 -8.96
N SER A 109 -14.93 -4.11 -9.14
CA SER A 109 -16.02 -4.81 -9.84
C SER A 109 -17.33 -4.67 -9.07
N ARG A 110 -18.45 -4.65 -9.79
CA ARG A 110 -19.80 -4.58 -9.22
C ARG A 110 -20.22 -5.86 -8.51
#